data_AF-A0ABD6B381-F1
#
_entry.id   AF-A0ABD6B381-F1
#
_cell.length_a   1.000
_cell.length_b   1.000
_cell.length_c   1.000
_cell.angle_alpha   90.00
_cell.angle_beta   90.00
_cell.angle_gamma   90.00
#
_symmetry.space_group_name_H-M   'P 1'
#
loop_
_entity.id
_entity.type
_entity.pdbx_description
1 polymer ?
#
loop_
_entity_poly.entity_id
_entity_poly.type
_entity_poly.pdbx_seq_one_letter_code
_entity_poly.pdbx_strand_id
1 'polypeptide(L)'
;REAIADADLTVALDPGHGAGALTSPEFFRRLGCDVVTVNGQPDGHFPGRDPEPVPENLDDLGRLVRASDADVGVAHDGDADRAIFFDETGEYIEGDASLAALAAEALEPGDATVAAVNVSQRLVDVCDEVGADLELTPIGATNIITRIQELEAEGRRVPISGEGNGGIFFPDFRLVRDGAFIAAKFLELLAKTGDSPSEVVAPYTAYENVRRNLAYDEESELSAMLAAAEQYAEAADVEASTVDGYRLDYGDAWVLVRPSGTEPKVRIYAEARERERAVELADAVEEKLAAALDN
;
A
#
# COMPACT_ATOMS: atom_id res chain seq x y z
N ARG A 1 5.26 -6.89 -22.47
CA ARG A 1 4.47 -7.99 -23.09
C ARG A 1 5.36 -9.16 -23.49
N GLU A 2 6.31 -9.00 -24.43
CA GLU A 2 7.16 -10.12 -24.88
C GLU A 2 7.87 -10.81 -23.70
N ALA A 3 8.51 -10.03 -22.82
CA ALA A 3 9.12 -10.56 -21.59
C ALA A 3 8.15 -11.40 -20.73
N ILE A 4 6.92 -10.93 -20.53
CA ILE A 4 5.90 -11.65 -19.74
C ILE A 4 5.47 -12.95 -20.44
N ALA A 5 5.26 -12.90 -21.76
CA ALA A 5 4.86 -14.07 -22.53
C ALA A 5 5.96 -15.14 -22.56
N ASP A 6 7.23 -14.71 -22.65
CA ASP A 6 8.38 -15.60 -22.67
C ASP A 6 8.66 -16.24 -21.29
N ALA A 7 8.16 -15.64 -20.22
CA ALA A 7 8.26 -16.16 -18.85
C ALA A 7 7.24 -17.26 -18.53
N ASP A 8 6.24 -17.49 -19.40
CA ASP A 8 5.24 -18.58 -19.28
C ASP A 8 4.51 -18.62 -17.92
N LEU A 9 4.20 -17.44 -17.37
CA LEU A 9 3.65 -17.31 -16.03
C LEU A 9 2.19 -17.79 -15.94
N THR A 10 1.87 -18.52 -14.87
CA THR A 10 0.51 -18.86 -14.45
C THR A 10 0.04 -17.89 -13.37
N VAL A 11 -1.05 -17.17 -13.65
CA VAL A 11 -1.68 -16.21 -12.74
C VAL A 11 -2.94 -16.81 -12.14
N ALA A 12 -2.97 -16.93 -10.81
CA ALA A 12 -4.20 -17.15 -10.05
C ALA A 12 -4.88 -15.81 -9.77
N LEU A 13 -6.07 -15.59 -10.32
CA LEU A 13 -6.77 -14.31 -10.24
C LEU A 13 -8.06 -14.39 -9.41
N ASP A 14 -8.17 -13.53 -8.41
CA ASP A 14 -9.40 -13.26 -7.66
C ASP A 14 -9.91 -11.83 -7.93
N PRO A 15 -10.84 -11.63 -8.87
CA PRO A 15 -11.45 -10.32 -9.12
C PRO A 15 -12.61 -10.00 -8.15
N GLY A 16 -12.88 -10.86 -7.16
CA GLY A 16 -13.85 -10.63 -6.09
C GLY A 16 -15.27 -10.41 -6.57
N HIS A 17 -15.70 -11.03 -7.67
CA HIS A 17 -16.98 -10.74 -8.37
C HIS A 17 -17.15 -9.31 -8.89
N GLY A 18 -16.11 -8.48 -8.79
CA GLY A 18 -16.12 -7.07 -9.16
C GLY A 18 -15.98 -6.84 -10.67
N ALA A 19 -15.77 -5.57 -11.03
CA ALA A 19 -15.62 -5.14 -12.42
C ALA A 19 -14.43 -5.82 -13.13
N GLY A 20 -13.36 -6.12 -12.40
CA GLY A 20 -12.17 -6.82 -12.91
C GLY A 20 -12.47 -8.21 -13.50
N ALA A 21 -13.57 -8.86 -13.10
CA ALA A 21 -13.99 -10.15 -13.65
C ALA A 21 -14.25 -10.11 -15.16
N LEU A 22 -14.61 -8.93 -15.69
CA LEU A 22 -14.92 -8.72 -17.11
C LEU A 22 -13.68 -8.41 -17.96
N THR A 23 -12.57 -8.01 -17.35
CA THR A 23 -11.41 -7.43 -18.06
C THR A 23 -10.11 -8.16 -17.74
N SER A 24 -9.77 -8.33 -16.47
CA SER A 24 -8.47 -8.85 -16.01
C SER A 24 -8.15 -10.25 -16.54
N PRO A 25 -9.08 -11.24 -16.58
CA PRO A 25 -8.75 -12.57 -17.09
C PRO A 25 -8.30 -12.55 -18.56
N GLU A 26 -8.98 -11.78 -19.41
CA GLU A 26 -8.62 -11.66 -20.83
C GLU A 26 -7.36 -10.81 -21.01
N PHE A 27 -7.19 -9.78 -20.19
CA PHE A 27 -5.99 -8.95 -20.20
C PHE A 27 -4.71 -9.77 -19.94
N PHE A 28 -4.68 -10.60 -18.89
CA PHE A 28 -3.52 -11.44 -18.59
C PHE A 28 -3.28 -12.52 -19.65
N ARG A 29 -4.32 -13.17 -20.19
CA ARG A 29 -4.16 -14.09 -21.33
C ARG A 29 -3.53 -13.43 -22.55
N ARG A 30 -3.90 -12.18 -22.84
CA ARG A 30 -3.31 -11.40 -23.95
C ARG A 30 -1.85 -11.03 -23.69
N LEU A 31 -1.44 -10.91 -22.42
CA LEU A 31 -0.04 -10.76 -22.04
C LEU A 31 0.78 -12.03 -22.21
N GLY A 32 0.13 -13.19 -22.37
CA GLY A 32 0.76 -14.49 -22.59
C GLY A 32 0.72 -15.41 -21.38
N CYS A 33 0.02 -15.04 -20.31
CA CYS A 33 -0.08 -15.85 -19.10
C CYS A 33 -1.17 -16.92 -19.21
N ASP A 34 -0.96 -18.05 -18.55
CA ASP A 34 -2.04 -18.95 -18.17
C ASP A 34 -2.83 -18.34 -17.00
N VAL A 35 -4.16 -18.45 -17.03
CA VAL A 35 -5.01 -17.77 -16.03
C VAL A 35 -6.05 -18.71 -15.46
N VAL A 36 -5.95 -18.96 -14.16
CA VAL A 36 -6.98 -19.62 -13.36
C VAL A 36 -7.66 -18.59 -12.47
N THR A 37 -8.96 -18.77 -12.22
CA THR A 37 -9.74 -17.78 -11.46
C THR A 37 -10.48 -18.40 -10.29
N VAL A 38 -10.61 -17.64 -9.22
CA VAL A 38 -11.60 -17.81 -8.15
C VAL A 38 -12.43 -16.54 -8.09
N ASN A 39 -13.71 -16.63 -7.74
CA ASN A 39 -14.62 -15.47 -7.74
C ASN A 39 -14.69 -14.71 -9.08
N GLY A 40 -14.45 -15.42 -10.19
CA GLY A 40 -14.28 -14.85 -11.54
C GLY A 40 -15.56 -14.48 -12.29
N GLN A 41 -16.73 -14.70 -11.70
CA GLN A 41 -18.03 -14.31 -12.26
C GLN A 41 -18.49 -12.97 -11.68
N PRO A 42 -18.94 -12.01 -12.52
CA PRO A 42 -19.44 -10.72 -12.03
C PRO A 42 -20.76 -10.91 -11.26
N ASP A 43 -20.80 -10.50 -10.00
CA ASP A 43 -21.98 -10.54 -9.14
C ASP A 43 -21.90 -9.46 -8.05
N GLY A 44 -22.79 -8.46 -8.14
CA GLY A 44 -22.84 -7.34 -7.20
C GLY A 44 -23.33 -7.70 -5.79
N HIS A 45 -23.67 -8.97 -5.51
CA HIS A 45 -23.93 -9.45 -4.16
C HIS A 45 -22.67 -9.98 -3.46
N PHE A 46 -21.53 -10.07 -4.17
CA PHE A 46 -20.23 -10.49 -3.62
C PHE A 46 -20.28 -11.81 -2.82
N PRO A 47 -20.77 -12.93 -3.40
CA PRO A 47 -21.05 -14.15 -2.64
C PRO A 47 -19.82 -14.91 -2.12
N GLY A 48 -18.64 -14.72 -2.72
CA GLY A 48 -17.41 -15.44 -2.36
C GLY A 48 -16.58 -14.76 -1.26
N ARG A 49 -16.56 -13.43 -1.23
CA ARG A 49 -15.86 -12.61 -0.22
C ARG A 49 -16.34 -11.18 -0.25
N ASP A 50 -16.08 -10.43 0.81
CA ASP A 50 -16.18 -8.97 0.77
C ASP A 50 -15.24 -8.42 -0.33
N PRO A 51 -15.67 -7.40 -1.11
CA PRO A 51 -14.86 -6.88 -2.21
C PRO A 51 -13.53 -6.29 -1.77
N GLU A 52 -13.36 -5.90 -0.52
CA GLU A 52 -12.08 -5.39 0.00
C GLU A 52 -10.99 -6.50 0.01
N PRO A 53 -9.85 -6.34 -0.70
CA PRO A 53 -8.84 -7.38 -0.86
C PRO A 53 -7.83 -7.37 0.31
N VAL A 54 -8.31 -7.57 1.53
CA VAL A 54 -7.47 -7.74 2.74
C VAL A 54 -7.22 -9.22 3.03
N PRO A 55 -6.15 -9.58 3.76
CA PRO A 55 -5.78 -10.98 4.01
C PRO A 55 -6.94 -11.87 4.47
N GLU A 56 -7.80 -11.36 5.36
CA GLU A 56 -8.94 -12.10 5.92
C GLU A 56 -10.00 -12.49 4.88
N ASN A 57 -10.03 -11.81 3.74
CA ASN A 57 -10.97 -12.05 2.65
C ASN A 57 -10.36 -12.92 1.53
N LEU A 58 -9.06 -13.23 1.56
CA LEU A 58 -8.32 -13.77 0.40
C LEU A 58 -7.84 -15.23 0.58
N ASP A 59 -8.35 -15.95 1.57
CA ASP A 59 -8.04 -17.37 1.81
C ASP A 59 -8.17 -18.24 0.55
N ASP A 60 -9.21 -18.00 -0.24
CA ASP A 60 -9.48 -18.80 -1.44
C ASP A 60 -8.48 -18.53 -2.57
N LEU A 61 -7.93 -17.31 -2.66
CA LEU A 61 -6.86 -17.00 -3.61
C LEU A 61 -5.58 -17.77 -3.25
N GLY A 62 -5.16 -17.73 -1.97
CA GLY A 62 -3.98 -18.49 -1.54
C GLY A 62 -4.15 -20.00 -1.73
N ARG A 63 -5.36 -20.54 -1.55
CA ARG A 63 -5.67 -21.95 -1.89
C ARG A 63 -5.58 -22.21 -3.38
N LEU A 64 -6.10 -21.31 -4.22
CA LEU A 64 -6.03 -21.44 -5.67
C LEU A 64 -4.58 -21.50 -6.14
N VAL A 65 -3.74 -20.57 -5.67
CA VAL A 65 -2.30 -20.54 -5.99
C VAL A 65 -1.65 -21.90 -5.75
N ARG A 66 -1.81 -22.45 -4.53
CA ARG A 66 -1.25 -23.76 -4.16
C ARG A 66 -1.86 -24.93 -4.94
N ALA A 67 -3.13 -24.85 -5.30
CA ALA A 67 -3.83 -25.94 -5.96
C ALA A 67 -3.54 -26.00 -7.48
N SER A 68 -3.17 -24.87 -8.08
CA SER A 68 -2.84 -24.77 -9.50
C SER A 68 -1.35 -24.68 -9.78
N ASP A 69 -0.50 -24.70 -8.75
CA ASP A 69 0.93 -24.39 -8.86
C ASP A 69 1.17 -23.07 -9.62
N ALA A 70 0.37 -22.03 -9.29
CA ALA A 70 0.49 -20.74 -9.96
C ALA A 70 1.74 -19.98 -9.49
N ASP A 71 2.40 -19.28 -10.40
CA ASP A 71 3.59 -18.49 -10.10
C ASP A 71 3.28 -17.26 -9.25
N VAL A 72 2.05 -16.73 -9.35
CA VAL A 72 1.62 -15.54 -8.60
C VAL A 72 0.10 -15.50 -8.45
N GLY A 73 -0.36 -15.04 -7.30
CA GLY A 73 -1.76 -14.68 -7.07
C GLY A 73 -2.00 -13.17 -7.21
N VAL A 74 -3.13 -12.78 -7.79
CA VAL A 74 -3.56 -11.38 -7.94
C VAL A 74 -4.99 -11.24 -7.45
N ALA A 75 -5.23 -10.35 -6.50
CA ALA A 75 -6.55 -9.95 -6.04
C ALA A 75 -6.88 -8.51 -6.46
N HIS A 76 -8.10 -8.29 -6.90
CA HIS A 76 -8.66 -6.95 -7.10
C HIS A 76 -9.73 -6.61 -6.07
N ASP A 77 -9.99 -5.33 -5.91
CA ASP A 77 -11.19 -4.84 -5.23
C ASP A 77 -12.39 -4.69 -6.18
N GLY A 78 -13.51 -4.20 -5.66
CA GLY A 78 -14.81 -4.25 -6.34
C GLY A 78 -14.85 -3.55 -7.71
N ASP A 79 -14.15 -2.43 -7.89
CA ASP A 79 -14.01 -1.72 -9.17
C ASP A 79 -12.67 -1.97 -9.87
N ALA A 80 -11.80 -2.79 -9.26
CA ALA A 80 -10.51 -3.24 -9.78
C ALA A 80 -9.48 -2.13 -10.04
N ASP A 81 -9.49 -1.08 -9.22
CA ASP A 81 -8.46 -0.06 -9.26
C ASP A 81 -7.22 -0.43 -8.42
N ARG A 82 -7.32 -1.45 -7.56
CA ARG A 82 -6.20 -2.00 -6.77
C ARG A 82 -5.75 -3.39 -7.21
N ALA A 83 -4.49 -3.71 -6.92
CA ALA A 83 -3.94 -5.05 -7.02
C ALA A 83 -3.16 -5.42 -5.76
N ILE A 84 -3.50 -6.57 -5.19
CA ILE A 84 -2.81 -7.20 -4.06
C ILE A 84 -2.28 -8.55 -4.53
N PHE A 85 -1.12 -8.96 -4.01
CA PHE A 85 -0.39 -10.11 -4.52
C PHE A 85 -0.30 -11.24 -3.50
N PHE A 86 -0.23 -12.45 -4.01
CA PHE A 86 0.17 -13.64 -3.27
C PHE A 86 1.41 -14.23 -3.94
N ASP A 87 2.33 -14.74 -3.14
CA ASP A 87 3.51 -15.40 -3.65
C ASP A 87 3.22 -16.81 -4.21
N GLU A 88 4.22 -17.44 -4.81
CA GLU A 88 4.15 -18.77 -5.40
C GLU A 88 3.80 -19.89 -4.39
N THR A 89 3.94 -19.62 -3.08
CA THR A 89 3.58 -20.54 -2.00
C THR A 89 2.15 -20.34 -1.49
N GLY A 90 1.45 -19.33 -2.03
CA GLY A 90 0.11 -18.94 -1.64
C GLY A 90 0.07 -18.15 -0.34
N GLU A 91 1.15 -17.45 0.00
CA GLU A 91 1.21 -16.51 1.12
C GLU A 91 0.95 -15.08 0.66
N TYR A 92 0.32 -14.28 1.52
CA TYR A 92 -0.04 -12.90 1.22
C TYR A 92 1.21 -12.01 1.17
N ILE A 93 1.32 -11.20 0.13
CA ILE A 93 2.36 -10.16 0.02
C ILE A 93 1.79 -8.84 0.52
N GLU A 94 2.44 -8.24 1.52
CA GLU A 94 2.10 -6.89 1.99
C GLU A 94 2.17 -5.87 0.86
N GLY A 95 1.11 -5.07 0.71
CA GLY A 95 1.04 -4.08 -0.37
C GLY A 95 2.13 -3.00 -0.27
N ASP A 96 2.61 -2.69 0.93
CA ASP A 96 3.79 -1.82 1.11
C ASP A 96 5.08 -2.47 0.56
N ALA A 97 5.22 -3.80 0.69
CA ALA A 97 6.37 -4.54 0.15
C ALA A 97 6.32 -4.63 -1.38
N SER A 98 5.15 -4.87 -1.97
CA SER A 98 5.00 -4.88 -3.43
C SER A 98 5.15 -3.48 -4.04
N LEU A 99 4.66 -2.43 -3.37
CA LEU A 99 4.92 -1.03 -3.76
C LEU A 99 6.42 -0.72 -3.72
N ALA A 100 7.13 -1.08 -2.66
CA ALA A 100 8.56 -0.87 -2.56
C ALA A 100 9.35 -1.62 -3.65
N ALA A 101 9.01 -2.88 -3.94
CA ALA A 101 9.64 -3.64 -5.01
C ALA A 101 9.41 -3.02 -6.40
N LEU A 102 8.17 -2.60 -6.69
CA LEU A 102 7.84 -1.90 -7.93
C LEU A 102 8.52 -0.53 -8.02
N ALA A 103 8.66 0.18 -6.90
CA ALA A 103 9.31 1.47 -6.83
C ALA A 103 10.82 1.36 -7.09
N ALA A 104 11.48 0.36 -6.50
CA ALA A 104 12.90 0.10 -6.71
C ALA A 104 13.22 -0.23 -8.18
N GLU A 105 12.29 -0.88 -8.89
CA GLU A 105 12.42 -1.15 -10.32
C GLU A 105 12.13 0.09 -11.19
N ALA A 106 11.19 0.93 -10.80
CA ALA A 106 10.68 2.00 -11.65
C ALA A 106 11.41 3.35 -11.48
N LEU A 107 11.97 3.62 -10.30
CA LEU A 107 12.62 4.89 -9.96
C LEU A 107 14.07 4.94 -10.47
N GLU A 108 14.47 6.10 -10.96
CA GLU A 108 15.85 6.45 -11.27
C GLU A 108 16.31 7.66 -10.40
N PRO A 109 17.64 7.89 -10.25
CA PRO A 109 18.12 9.05 -9.49
C PRO A 109 17.57 10.38 -10.03
N GLY A 110 16.99 11.19 -9.13
CA GLY A 110 16.35 12.47 -9.46
C GLY A 110 14.90 12.38 -9.93
N ASP A 111 14.33 11.19 -10.07
CA ASP A 111 12.87 11.03 -10.16
C ASP A 111 12.21 11.44 -8.83
N ALA A 112 10.92 11.78 -8.90
CA ALA A 112 10.08 11.98 -7.74
C ALA A 112 9.07 10.84 -7.58
N THR A 113 8.67 10.55 -6.35
CA THR A 113 7.49 9.73 -6.05
C THR A 113 6.63 10.44 -5.01
N VAL A 114 5.33 10.19 -5.05
CA VAL A 114 4.35 10.80 -4.15
C VAL A 114 3.68 9.72 -3.34
N ALA A 115 3.53 9.91 -2.04
CA ALA A 115 2.77 9.00 -1.19
C ALA A 115 2.04 9.77 -0.09
N ALA A 116 1.06 9.12 0.53
CA ALA A 116 0.42 9.69 1.70
C ALA A 116 1.33 9.63 2.94
N VAL A 117 1.09 10.48 3.94
CA VAL A 117 1.90 10.54 5.17
C VAL A 117 1.97 9.24 5.97
N ASN A 118 1.11 8.25 5.73
CA ASN A 118 1.18 6.93 6.39
C ASN A 118 2.00 5.90 5.59
N VAL A 119 2.75 6.34 4.59
CA VAL A 119 3.62 5.46 3.80
C VAL A 119 4.62 4.74 4.70
N SER A 120 4.85 3.47 4.39
CA SER A 120 5.83 2.62 5.04
C SER A 120 7.25 3.15 4.82
N GLN A 121 8.11 2.92 5.81
CA GLN A 121 9.55 3.14 5.77
C GLN A 121 10.19 2.39 4.59
N ARG A 122 9.57 1.31 4.11
CA ARG A 122 9.99 0.57 2.92
C ARG A 122 10.15 1.46 1.68
N LEU A 123 9.19 2.35 1.41
CA LEU A 123 9.29 3.26 0.26
C LEU A 123 10.33 4.36 0.50
N VAL A 124 10.43 4.85 1.74
CA VAL A 124 11.44 5.83 2.14
C VAL A 124 12.84 5.28 1.87
N ASP A 125 13.12 4.07 2.34
CA ASP A 125 14.41 3.39 2.15
C ASP A 125 14.73 3.20 0.66
N VAL A 126 13.74 2.83 -0.16
CA VAL A 126 13.90 2.70 -1.62
C VAL A 126 14.26 4.03 -2.27
N CYS A 127 13.57 5.12 -1.90
CA CYS A 127 13.86 6.45 -2.42
C CYS A 127 15.28 6.90 -2.05
N ASP A 128 15.69 6.69 -0.80
CA ASP A 128 17.03 7.03 -0.32
C ASP A 128 18.13 6.21 -1.02
N GLU A 129 17.91 4.92 -1.26
CA GLU A 129 18.87 4.04 -1.95
C GLU A 129 19.04 4.43 -3.43
N VAL A 130 17.94 4.72 -4.12
CA VAL A 130 17.95 5.12 -5.53
C VAL A 130 18.43 6.57 -5.72
N GLY A 131 18.25 7.43 -4.72
CA GLY A 131 18.42 8.88 -4.84
C GLY A 131 17.23 9.55 -5.55
N ALA A 132 16.02 9.05 -5.28
CA ALA A 132 14.75 9.65 -5.72
C ALA A 132 14.14 10.48 -4.57
N ASP A 133 13.33 11.47 -4.93
CA ASP A 133 12.70 12.36 -3.95
C ASP A 133 11.30 11.85 -3.58
N LEU A 134 11.02 11.66 -2.29
CA LEU A 134 9.69 11.32 -1.77
C LEU A 134 8.93 12.58 -1.32
N GLU A 135 7.74 12.79 -1.89
CA GLU A 135 6.85 13.89 -1.54
C GLU A 135 5.62 13.35 -0.79
N LEU A 136 5.46 13.78 0.47
CA LEU A 136 4.35 13.35 1.31
C LEU A 136 3.13 14.27 1.17
N THR A 137 1.95 13.68 1.01
CA THR A 137 0.67 14.39 0.96
C THR A 137 -0.27 13.94 2.09
N PRO A 138 -1.34 14.72 2.39
CA PRO A 138 -2.42 14.19 3.21
C PRO A 138 -3.01 12.91 2.62
N ILE A 139 -3.56 12.04 3.47
CA ILE A 139 -4.13 10.76 3.02
C ILE A 139 -5.27 11.00 2.04
N GLY A 140 -5.26 10.23 0.95
CA GLY A 140 -6.28 10.24 -0.09
C GLY A 140 -5.71 10.40 -1.49
N ALA A 141 -6.17 9.54 -2.40
CA ALA A 141 -5.73 9.48 -3.80
C ALA A 141 -5.78 10.83 -4.53
N THR A 142 -6.75 11.71 -4.23
CA THR A 142 -6.84 13.03 -4.87
C THR A 142 -5.66 13.94 -4.54
N ASN A 143 -5.16 13.91 -3.29
CA ASN A 143 -3.99 14.71 -2.90
C ASN A 143 -2.73 14.24 -3.64
N ILE A 144 -2.57 12.92 -3.75
CA ILE A 144 -1.48 12.30 -4.51
C ILE A 144 -1.55 12.74 -5.97
N ILE A 145 -2.72 12.61 -6.63
CA ILE A 145 -2.93 13.03 -8.02
C ILE A 145 -2.59 14.51 -8.21
N THR A 146 -3.07 15.40 -7.33
CA THR A 146 -2.79 16.83 -7.41
C THR A 146 -1.30 17.11 -7.30
N ARG A 147 -0.59 16.49 -6.35
CA ARG A 147 0.85 16.72 -6.19
C ARG A 147 1.65 16.19 -7.38
N ILE A 148 1.27 15.05 -7.96
CA ILE A 148 1.91 14.53 -9.18
C ILE A 148 1.77 15.55 -10.32
N GLN A 149 0.58 16.12 -10.53
CA GLN A 149 0.36 17.11 -11.58
C GLN A 149 1.20 18.39 -11.40
N GLU A 150 1.39 18.84 -10.15
CA GLU A 150 2.25 19.97 -9.84
C GLU A 150 3.72 19.66 -10.18
N LEU A 151 4.22 18.49 -9.78
CA LEU A 151 5.58 18.04 -10.07
C LEU A 151 5.83 17.91 -11.57
N GLU A 152 4.90 17.31 -12.32
CA GLU A 152 4.99 17.21 -13.78
C GLU A 152 4.99 18.59 -14.44
N ALA A 153 4.20 19.54 -13.93
CA ALA A 153 4.21 20.92 -14.41
C ALA A 153 5.52 21.67 -14.11
N GLU A 154 6.22 21.29 -13.03
CA GLU A 154 7.57 21.75 -12.68
C GLU A 154 8.67 21.04 -13.50
N GLY A 155 8.30 20.05 -14.33
CA GLY A 155 9.24 19.28 -15.14
C GLY A 155 9.93 18.13 -14.39
N ARG A 156 9.40 17.73 -13.23
CA ARG A 156 9.85 16.57 -12.46
C ARG A 156 9.11 15.32 -12.95
N ARG A 157 9.85 14.23 -13.16
CA ARG A 157 9.28 12.95 -13.60
C ARG A 157 8.78 12.16 -12.38
N VAL A 158 7.59 11.57 -12.51
CA VAL A 158 7.01 10.69 -11.50
C VAL A 158 6.66 9.34 -12.15
N PRO A 159 7.56 8.34 -12.16
CA PRO A 159 7.30 7.08 -12.84
C PRO A 159 6.31 6.19 -12.09
N ILE A 160 6.29 6.30 -10.76
CA ILE A 160 5.48 5.50 -9.85
C ILE A 160 5.11 6.32 -8.61
N SER A 161 3.95 6.07 -8.05
CA SER A 161 3.46 6.65 -6.80
C SER A 161 2.39 5.74 -6.23
N GLY A 162 2.08 5.77 -4.93
CA GLY A 162 1.00 4.94 -4.42
C GLY A 162 0.87 4.87 -2.92
N GLU A 163 0.01 3.96 -2.50
CA GLU A 163 -0.25 3.59 -1.12
C GLU A 163 -0.15 2.07 -0.97
N GLY A 164 0.30 1.57 0.19
CA GLY A 164 0.41 0.13 0.49
C GLY A 164 -0.90 -0.65 0.54
N ASN A 165 -2.03 -0.03 0.21
CA ASN A 165 -3.34 -0.69 0.12
C ASN A 165 -3.57 -1.42 -1.21
N GLY A 166 -2.57 -1.47 -2.10
CA GLY A 166 -2.65 -2.04 -3.46
C GLY A 166 -2.97 -1.00 -4.54
N GLY A 167 -3.10 0.28 -4.15
CA GLY A 167 -3.39 1.39 -5.03
C GLY A 167 -2.14 2.12 -5.49
N ILE A 168 -1.66 1.79 -6.69
CA ILE A 168 -0.43 2.33 -7.28
C ILE A 168 -0.76 3.08 -8.57
N PHE A 169 -0.12 4.23 -8.76
CA PHE A 169 -0.17 5.07 -9.95
C PHE A 169 1.10 4.84 -10.78
N PHE A 170 0.92 4.78 -12.10
CA PHE A 170 2.00 4.88 -13.07
C PHE A 170 1.72 6.07 -13.99
N PRO A 171 2.10 7.31 -13.57
CA PRO A 171 1.73 8.54 -14.28
C PRO A 171 2.15 8.57 -15.76
N ASP A 172 3.30 7.98 -16.09
CA ASP A 172 3.79 7.81 -17.47
C ASP A 172 2.79 7.05 -18.39
N PHE A 173 1.93 6.21 -17.81
CA PHE A 173 0.84 5.53 -18.53
C PHE A 173 -0.49 6.28 -18.37
N ARG A 174 -0.95 6.43 -17.14
CA ARG A 174 -2.20 7.12 -16.81
C ARG A 174 -2.23 7.48 -15.32
N LEU A 175 -2.65 8.71 -15.03
CA LEU A 175 -2.79 9.20 -13.66
C LEU A 175 -4.11 8.73 -13.01
N VAL A 176 -4.23 7.42 -12.82
CA VAL A 176 -5.30 6.74 -12.09
C VAL A 176 -4.75 5.43 -11.54
N ARG A 177 -5.32 4.91 -10.45
CA ARG A 177 -5.03 3.55 -10.01
C ARG A 177 -5.65 2.55 -11.00
N ASP A 178 -4.91 1.54 -11.39
CA ASP A 178 -5.36 0.56 -12.39
C ASP A 178 -4.81 -0.82 -12.00
N GLY A 179 -5.63 -1.62 -11.30
CA GLY A 179 -5.21 -2.90 -10.75
C GLY A 179 -4.63 -3.85 -11.79
N ALA A 180 -5.21 -3.89 -12.98
CA ALA A 180 -4.72 -4.74 -14.06
C ALA A 180 -3.33 -4.29 -14.54
N PHE A 181 -3.12 -2.98 -14.68
CA PHE A 181 -1.81 -2.44 -15.07
C PHE A 181 -0.76 -2.61 -13.97
N ILE A 182 -1.13 -2.41 -12.70
CA ILE A 182 -0.25 -2.66 -11.55
C ILE A 182 0.21 -4.12 -11.55
N ALA A 183 -0.73 -5.06 -11.73
CA ALA A 183 -0.40 -6.47 -11.84
C ALA A 183 0.50 -6.76 -13.04
N ALA A 184 0.27 -6.15 -14.21
CA ALA A 184 1.16 -6.32 -15.36
C ALA A 184 2.58 -5.82 -15.10
N LYS A 185 2.75 -4.72 -14.34
CA LYS A 185 4.06 -4.20 -13.94
C LYS A 185 4.77 -5.15 -12.97
N PHE A 186 4.03 -5.80 -12.07
CA PHE A 186 4.59 -6.83 -11.21
C PHE A 186 4.99 -8.07 -12.00
N LEU A 187 4.17 -8.55 -12.94
CA LEU A 187 4.53 -9.65 -13.84
C LEU A 187 5.76 -9.32 -14.71
N GLU A 188 5.88 -8.07 -15.17
CA GLU A 188 7.06 -7.60 -15.90
C GLU A 188 8.33 -7.64 -15.03
N LEU A 189 8.21 -7.26 -13.75
CA LEU A 189 9.30 -7.37 -12.78
C LEU A 189 9.73 -8.82 -12.60
N LEU A 190 8.79 -9.75 -12.36
CA LEU A 190 9.08 -11.19 -12.24
C LEU A 190 9.77 -11.72 -13.50
N ALA A 191 9.26 -11.36 -14.69
CA ALA A 191 9.85 -11.80 -15.96
C ALA A 191 11.26 -11.23 -16.20
N LYS A 192 11.54 -10.02 -15.70
CA LYS A 192 12.84 -9.36 -15.84
C LYS A 192 13.89 -9.96 -14.92
N THR A 193 13.53 -10.25 -13.67
CA THR A 193 14.46 -10.82 -12.68
C THR A 193 14.63 -12.32 -12.87
N GLY A 194 13.56 -13.02 -13.25
CA GLY A 194 13.49 -14.48 -13.23
C GLY A 194 13.33 -15.06 -11.83
N ASP A 195 13.08 -14.21 -10.83
CA ASP A 195 12.91 -14.56 -9.43
C ASP A 195 11.42 -14.82 -9.13
N SER A 196 11.13 -15.62 -8.10
CA SER A 196 9.76 -15.80 -7.60
C SER A 196 9.22 -14.54 -6.92
N PRO A 197 7.89 -14.38 -6.76
CA PRO A 197 7.36 -13.25 -6.01
C PRO A 197 7.94 -13.13 -4.60
N SER A 198 8.10 -14.25 -3.87
CA SER A 198 8.66 -14.24 -2.52
C SER A 198 10.11 -13.72 -2.51
N GLU A 199 10.92 -14.10 -3.50
CA GLU A 199 12.29 -13.61 -3.68
C GLU A 199 12.33 -12.12 -4.03
N VAL A 200 11.45 -11.66 -4.92
CA VAL A 200 11.36 -10.25 -5.33
C VAL A 200 11.00 -9.33 -4.15
N VAL A 201 10.07 -9.76 -3.28
CA VAL A 201 9.63 -8.91 -2.16
C VAL A 201 10.46 -9.10 -0.89
N ALA A 202 11.25 -10.16 -0.77
CA ALA A 202 12.05 -10.47 0.42
C ALA A 202 12.85 -9.27 0.99
N PRO A 203 13.51 -8.42 0.17
CA PRO A 203 14.24 -7.26 0.68
C PRO A 203 13.36 -6.22 1.41
N TYR A 204 12.06 -6.22 1.13
CA TYR A 204 11.10 -5.21 1.60
C TYR A 204 10.14 -5.75 2.65
N THR A 205 10.44 -6.88 3.29
CA THR A 205 9.54 -7.48 4.31
C THR A 205 9.79 -6.99 5.74
N ALA A 206 10.93 -6.35 6.01
CA ALA A 206 11.49 -6.17 7.36
C ALA A 206 10.89 -5.04 8.23
N TYR A 207 9.57 -4.79 8.15
CA TYR A 207 8.89 -3.78 8.96
C TYR A 207 7.56 -4.29 9.50
N GLU A 208 7.23 -3.86 10.71
CA GLU A 208 6.04 -4.24 11.46
C GLU A 208 5.18 -3.00 11.69
N ASN A 209 3.93 -3.03 11.24
CA ASN A 209 2.98 -1.93 11.43
C ASN A 209 2.01 -2.22 12.58
N VAL A 210 1.77 -1.19 13.40
CA VAL A 210 0.80 -1.19 14.48
C VAL A 210 -0.17 -0.04 14.27
N ARG A 211 -1.46 -0.35 14.37
CA ARG A 211 -2.53 0.64 14.29
C ARG A 211 -3.37 0.62 15.57
N ARG A 212 -3.68 1.81 16.09
CA ARG A 212 -4.66 2.05 17.15
C ARG A 212 -5.70 3.06 16.69
N ASN A 213 -6.88 2.99 17.27
CA ASN A 213 -7.94 3.95 17.03
C ASN A 213 -8.56 4.35 18.37
N LEU A 214 -8.56 5.65 18.67
CA LEU A 214 -9.26 6.21 19.83
C LEU A 214 -10.51 6.92 19.34
N ALA A 215 -11.68 6.41 19.73
CA ALA A 215 -12.94 7.03 19.40
C ALA A 215 -13.18 8.26 20.27
N TYR A 216 -13.96 9.20 19.74
CA TYR A 216 -14.51 10.32 20.49
C TYR A 216 -15.97 10.51 20.09
N ASP A 217 -16.76 11.08 21.00
CA ASP A 217 -18.17 11.40 20.79
C ASP A 217 -18.37 12.91 20.58
N GLU A 218 -17.52 13.75 21.18
CA GLU A 218 -17.61 15.21 21.13
C GLU A 218 -16.41 15.89 20.45
N GLU A 219 -16.61 17.06 19.84
CA GLU A 219 -15.52 17.84 19.22
C GLU A 219 -14.50 18.35 20.26
N SER A 220 -14.92 18.51 21.51
CA SER A 220 -14.06 18.86 22.66
C SER A 220 -13.03 17.77 22.93
N GLU A 221 -13.43 16.50 22.90
CA GLU A 221 -12.57 15.33 23.06
C GLU A 221 -11.57 15.20 21.92
N LEU A 222 -12.01 15.41 20.68
CA LEU A 222 -11.10 15.50 19.53
C LEU A 222 -10.06 16.61 19.74
N SER A 223 -10.50 17.79 20.15
CA SER A 223 -9.61 18.94 20.39
C SER A 223 -8.59 18.64 21.49
N ALA A 224 -9.00 17.96 22.57
CA ALA A 224 -8.12 17.56 23.65
C ALA A 224 -7.07 16.54 23.19
N MET A 225 -7.48 15.52 22.41
CA MET A 225 -6.55 14.53 21.85
C MET A 225 -5.56 15.16 20.87
N LEU A 226 -5.99 16.09 20.01
CA LEU A 226 -5.08 16.77 19.08
C LEU A 226 -4.09 17.68 19.81
N ALA A 227 -4.53 18.39 20.86
CA ALA A 227 -3.63 19.17 21.70
C ALA A 227 -2.61 18.28 22.45
N ALA A 228 -3.00 17.08 22.87
CA ALA A 228 -2.09 16.11 23.47
C ALA A 228 -1.09 15.54 22.45
N ALA A 229 -1.54 15.29 21.21
CA ALA A 229 -0.68 14.87 20.11
C ALA A 229 0.37 15.96 19.76
N GLU A 230 -0.06 17.23 19.72
CA GLU A 230 0.82 18.37 19.52
C GLU A 230 1.89 18.46 20.62
N GLN A 231 1.49 18.39 21.89
CA GLN A 231 2.42 18.42 23.01
C GLN A 231 3.40 17.23 22.99
N TYR A 232 2.93 16.04 22.59
CA TYR A 232 3.80 14.88 22.41
C TYR A 232 4.84 15.13 21.31
N ALA A 233 4.41 15.70 20.18
CA ALA A 233 5.29 16.04 19.07
C ALA A 233 6.31 17.14 19.42
N GLU A 234 5.89 18.19 20.12
CA GLU A 234 6.79 19.27 20.59
C GLU A 234 7.84 18.79 21.60
N ALA A 235 7.51 17.75 22.37
CA ALA A 235 8.41 17.17 23.36
C ALA A 235 9.37 16.11 22.77
N ALA A 236 9.18 15.71 21.51
CA ALA A 236 10.00 14.71 20.85
C ALA A 236 11.38 15.27 20.45
N ASP A 237 12.38 14.38 20.36
CA ASP A 237 13.73 14.75 19.92
C ASP A 237 13.88 14.87 18.39
N VAL A 238 12.78 14.74 17.63
CA VAL A 238 12.74 14.80 16.17
C VAL A 238 11.68 15.81 15.72
N GLU A 239 11.90 16.44 14.57
CA GLU A 239 10.94 17.40 14.01
C GLU A 239 9.72 16.67 13.45
N ALA A 240 8.52 17.11 13.85
CA ALA A 240 7.28 16.52 13.37
C ALA A 240 6.89 17.08 12.00
N SER A 241 6.52 16.18 11.08
CA SER A 241 5.79 16.56 9.88
C SER A 241 4.30 16.75 10.22
N THR A 242 3.75 17.90 9.85
CA THR A 242 2.36 18.28 10.13
C THR A 242 1.44 18.24 8.90
N VAL A 243 1.84 17.50 7.86
CA VAL A 243 1.12 17.44 6.57
C VAL A 243 -0.32 16.91 6.75
N ASP A 244 -0.55 15.90 7.58
CA ASP A 244 -1.88 15.37 7.94
C ASP A 244 -1.82 14.69 9.31
N GLY A 245 -1.90 15.52 10.36
CA GLY A 245 -1.67 15.10 11.74
C GLY A 245 -0.25 15.41 12.19
N TYR A 246 0.33 14.56 13.04
CA TYR A 246 1.71 14.67 13.53
C TYR A 246 2.45 13.37 13.24
N ARG A 247 3.35 13.39 12.25
CA ARG A 247 4.27 12.28 11.96
C ARG A 247 5.64 12.60 12.54
N LEU A 248 6.20 11.67 13.31
CA LEU A 248 7.53 11.74 13.90
C LEU A 248 8.35 10.57 13.35
N ASP A 249 9.43 10.89 12.64
CA ASP A 249 10.34 9.91 12.05
C ASP A 249 11.63 9.82 12.88
N TYR A 250 11.91 8.64 13.43
CA TYR A 250 13.09 8.37 14.28
C TYR A 250 14.23 7.66 13.52
N GLY A 251 14.05 7.41 12.22
CA GLY A 251 15.00 6.73 11.34
C GLY A 251 14.88 5.21 11.36
N ASP A 252 14.77 4.59 12.54
CA ASP A 252 14.50 3.14 12.68
C ASP A 252 13.01 2.80 12.80
N ALA A 253 12.19 3.81 13.08
CA ALA A 253 10.76 3.72 13.31
C ALA A 253 10.08 5.07 13.08
N TRP A 254 8.76 5.08 12.92
CA TRP A 254 7.96 6.30 12.89
C TRP A 254 6.62 6.12 13.60
N VAL A 255 6.04 7.23 14.05
CA VAL A 255 4.65 7.27 14.57
C VAL A 255 3.88 8.42 13.93
N LEU A 256 2.63 8.18 13.58
CA LEU A 256 1.70 9.16 13.01
C LEU A 256 0.42 9.19 13.83
N VAL A 257 0.03 10.39 14.27
CA VAL A 257 -1.26 10.65 14.92
C VAL A 257 -2.07 11.55 14.04
N ARG A 258 -3.29 11.14 13.68
CA ARG A 258 -4.16 11.99 12.86
C ARG A 258 -5.65 11.76 13.11
N PRO A 259 -6.50 12.78 12.92
CA PRO A 259 -7.93 12.59 12.90
C PRO A 259 -8.36 11.77 11.67
N SER A 260 -9.35 10.90 11.85
CA SER A 260 -9.99 10.19 10.75
C SER A 260 -10.96 11.13 10.03
N GLY A 261 -10.86 11.23 8.69
CA GLY A 261 -11.77 12.06 7.90
C GLY A 261 -13.19 11.50 7.72
N THR A 262 -13.41 10.22 8.03
CA THR A 262 -14.68 9.51 7.73
C THR A 262 -15.38 8.96 8.97
N GLU A 263 -14.70 8.93 10.10
CA GLU A 263 -15.17 8.28 11.33
C GLU A 263 -14.72 9.12 12.52
N PRO A 264 -15.50 9.19 13.62
CA PRO A 264 -15.17 9.99 14.80
C PRO A 264 -14.10 9.29 15.66
N LYS A 265 -12.87 9.22 15.13
CA LYS A 265 -11.72 8.62 15.81
C LYS A 265 -10.40 9.27 15.43
N VAL A 266 -9.46 9.30 16.35
CA VAL A 266 -8.05 9.60 16.09
C VAL A 266 -7.32 8.28 15.83
N ARG A 267 -6.58 8.23 14.72
CA ARG A 267 -5.81 7.06 14.30
C ARG A 267 -4.36 7.27 14.70
N ILE A 268 -3.77 6.25 15.32
CA ILE A 268 -2.34 6.18 15.61
C ILE A 268 -1.78 5.05 14.77
N TYR A 269 -0.76 5.35 13.98
CA TYR A 269 0.03 4.39 13.24
C TYR A 269 1.45 4.44 13.78
N ALA A 270 2.06 3.29 13.99
CA ALA A 270 3.48 3.19 14.28
C ALA A 270 4.06 2.06 13.45
N GLU A 271 5.27 2.26 12.95
CA GLU A 271 6.00 1.23 12.21
C GLU A 271 7.45 1.21 12.68
N ALA A 272 8.01 0.01 12.78
CA ALA A 272 9.41 -0.21 13.13
C ALA A 272 9.88 -1.55 12.56
N ARG A 273 11.19 -1.80 12.58
CA ARG A 273 11.74 -3.11 12.20
C ARG A 273 11.37 -4.23 13.16
N GLU A 274 11.19 -3.89 14.43
CA GLU A 274 10.77 -4.82 15.49
C GLU A 274 9.37 -4.43 15.97
N ARG A 275 8.49 -5.43 16.07
CA ARG A 275 7.09 -5.21 16.46
C ARG A 275 6.98 -4.56 17.83
N GLU A 276 7.83 -4.96 18.77
CA GLU A 276 7.89 -4.41 20.12
C GLU A 276 8.11 -2.90 20.09
N ARG A 277 9.02 -2.41 19.23
CA ARG A 277 9.30 -0.97 19.08
C ARG A 277 8.10 -0.20 18.51
N ALA A 278 7.41 -0.77 17.51
CA ALA A 278 6.21 -0.17 16.96
C ALA A 278 5.07 -0.10 18.01
N VAL A 279 4.91 -1.16 18.81
CA VAL A 279 3.94 -1.19 19.92
C VAL A 279 4.30 -0.14 20.98
N GLU A 280 5.55 -0.06 21.41
CA GLU A 280 6.00 0.94 22.39
C GLU A 280 5.69 2.38 21.94
N LEU A 281 5.93 2.70 20.67
CA LEU A 281 5.62 4.01 20.11
C LEU A 281 4.11 4.28 20.06
N ALA A 282 3.32 3.31 19.61
CA ALA A 282 1.87 3.44 19.53
C ALA A 282 1.24 3.61 20.92
N ASP A 283 1.64 2.77 21.88
CA ASP A 283 1.12 2.77 23.24
C ASP A 283 1.52 4.06 23.98
N ALA A 284 2.76 4.53 23.84
CA ALA A 284 3.21 5.79 24.46
C ALA A 284 2.36 7.00 24.03
N VAL A 285 1.96 7.04 22.76
CA VAL A 285 1.09 8.09 22.22
C VAL A 285 -0.36 7.88 22.64
N GLU A 286 -0.87 6.66 22.55
CA GLU A 286 -2.22 6.29 22.96
C GLU A 286 -2.48 6.66 24.42
N GLU A 287 -1.55 6.37 25.33
CA GLU A 287 -1.65 6.74 26.75
C GLU A 287 -1.80 8.25 26.94
N LYS A 288 -1.08 9.07 26.16
CA LYS A 288 -1.16 10.54 26.24
C LYS A 288 -2.50 11.07 25.75
N LEU A 289 -2.99 10.55 24.63
CA LEU A 289 -4.28 10.94 24.07
C LEU A 289 -5.43 10.50 24.98
N ALA A 290 -5.40 9.27 25.49
CA ALA A 290 -6.41 8.75 26.40
C ALA A 290 -6.46 9.57 27.71
N ALA A 291 -5.31 9.90 28.29
CA ALA A 291 -5.26 10.75 29.49
C ALA A 291 -5.83 12.16 29.27
N ALA A 292 -5.87 12.65 28.03
CA ALA A 292 -6.47 13.94 27.70
C ALA A 292 -8.02 13.90 27.70
N LEU A 293 -8.62 12.71 27.57
CA LEU A 293 -10.07 12.52 27.65
C LEU A 293 -10.59 12.44 29.09
N ASP A 294 -9.72 12.05 30.03
CA ASP A 294 -10.06 11.92 31.45
C ASP A 294 -9.98 13.24 32.25
N ASN A 295 -9.51 14.33 31.61
CA ASN A 295 -9.32 15.66 32.23
C ASN A 295 -10.42 16.66 31.86
#